data_AF-A0A520A3X0-F1
#
_entry.id   AF-A0A520A3X0-F1
#
_cell.length_a   1.000
_cell.length_b   1.000
_cell.length_c   1.000
_cell.angle_alpha   90.00
_cell.angle_beta   90.00
_cell.angle_gamma   90.00
#
_symmetry.space_group_name_H-M   'P 1'
#
loop_
_entity.id
_entity.type
_entity.pdbx_description
1 polymer ?
#
loop_
_entity_poly.entity_id
_entity_poly.type
_entity_poly.pdbx_seq_one_letter_code
_entity_poly.pdbx_strand_id
1 'polypeptide(L)' 'MRKILAIICTLITLYALKETFVIFTSNDAAITTQRPILIVIALSITIPLALLSLWLWKPKNNKIENQ' A
#
# COMPACT_ATOMS: atom_id res chain seq x y z
N MET A 1 17.06 9.81 6.71
CA MET A 1 15.81 10.26 6.05
C MET A 1 15.02 9.14 5.37
N ARG A 2 15.60 8.23 4.57
CA ARG A 2 14.85 7.13 3.92
C ARG A 2 14.06 6.22 4.88
N LYS A 3 14.59 5.94 6.08
CA LYS A 3 13.90 5.13 7.09
C LYS A 3 12.59 5.78 7.58
N ILE A 4 12.56 7.10 7.75
CA ILE A 4 11.36 7.82 8.19
C ILE A 4 10.30 7.79 7.08
N LEU A 5 10.72 8.02 5.82
CA LEU A 5 9.84 7.90 4.66
C LEU A 5 9.29 6.47 4.52
N ALA A 6 10.12 5.45 4.76
CA ALA A 6 9.69 4.05 4.79
C ALA A 6 8.61 3.84 5.84
N ILE A 7 8.82 4.28 7.09
CA ILE A 7 7.83 4.14 8.18
C ILE A 7 6.50 4.82 7.82
N ILE A 8 6.53 6.06 7.32
CA ILE A 8 5.32 6.80 6.93
C ILE A 8 4.61 6.08 5.78
N CYS A 9 5.35 5.64 4.76
CA CYS A 9 4.80 4.92 3.62
C CYS A 9 4.15 3.60 4.05
N THR A 10 4.74 2.88 5.01
CA THR A 10 4.15 1.66 5.58
C THR A 10 2.87 1.96 6.35
N LEU A 11 2.80 3.04 7.13
CA LEU A 11 1.58 3.45 7.84
C LEU A 11 0.43 3.78 6.88
N ILE A 12 0.73 4.54 5.82
CA ILE A 12 -0.27 4.88 4.79
C ILE A 12 -0.74 3.60 4.08
N THR A 13 0.19 2.70 3.76
CA THR A 13 -0.15 1.39 3.14
C THR A 13 -1.05 0.56 4.06
N LEU A 14 -0.79 0.55 5.36
CA LEU A 14 -1.63 -0.14 6.34
C LEU A 14 -3.05 0.44 6.38
N TYR A 15 -3.18 1.77 6.34
CA TYR A 15 -4.46 2.45 6.31
C TYR A 15 -5.25 2.12 5.04
N ALA A 16 -4.60 2.17 3.88
CA ALA A 16 -5.21 1.78 2.61
C ALA A 16 -5.66 0.30 2.62
N LEU A 17 -4.87 -0.59 3.24
CA LEU A 17 -5.23 -2.00 3.41
C LEU A 17 -6.49 -2.18 4.28
N LYS A 18 -6.59 -1.44 5.38
CA LYS A 18 -7.79 -1.42 6.24
C LYS A 18 -9.02 -0.99 5.45
N GLU A 19 -8.94 0.12 4.72
CA GLU A 19 -10.07 0.61 3.92
C GLU A 19 -10.47 -0.38 2.83
N THR A 20 -9.49 -1.01 2.18
CA THR A 20 -9.73 -2.10 1.23
C THR A 20 -10.49 -3.25 1.90
N PHE A 21 -10.07 -3.68 3.10
CA PHE A 21 -10.77 -4.73 3.84
C PHE A 21 -12.21 -4.36 4.20
N VAL A 22 -12.46 -3.10 4.58
CA VAL A 22 -13.81 -2.59 4.83
C VAL A 22 -14.64 -2.63 3.54
N ILE A 23 -14.10 -2.23 2.40
CA ILE A 23 -14.80 -2.32 1.10
C ILE A 23 -15.18 -3.77 0.76
N PHE A 24 -14.29 -4.73 1.05
CA PHE A 24 -14.55 -6.15 0.78
C PHE A 24 -15.57 -6.78 1.75
N THR A 25 -15.59 -6.36 3.01
CA THR A 25 -16.38 -7.02 4.07
C THR A 25 -17.65 -6.28 4.45
N SER A 26 -17.77 -4.99 4.13
CA SER A 26 -18.93 -4.19 4.48
C SER A 26 -20.18 -4.68 3.73
N ASN A 27 -21.32 -4.70 4.43
CA ASN A 27 -22.64 -5.02 3.87
C ASN A 27 -23.46 -3.75 3.58
N ASP A 28 -22.81 -2.58 3.62
CA ASP A 28 -23.47 -1.32 3.37
C ASP A 28 -23.99 -1.24 1.93
N ALA A 29 -25.24 -0.82 1.73
CA ALA A 29 -25.90 -0.83 0.42
C ALA A 29 -25.20 0.07 -0.60
N ALA A 30 -24.63 1.19 -0.14
CA ALA A 30 -23.85 2.10 -0.98
C ALA A 30 -22.55 1.45 -1.49
N ILE A 31 -21.87 0.70 -0.63
CA ILE A 31 -20.62 0.01 -0.93
C ILE A 31 -20.87 -1.23 -1.79
N THR A 32 -21.98 -1.95 -1.52
CA THR A 32 -22.29 -3.21 -2.19
C THR A 32 -22.68 -3.00 -3.66
N THR A 33 -23.39 -1.91 -3.96
CA THR A 33 -23.80 -1.56 -5.33
C THR A 33 -22.61 -1.18 -6.21
N GLN A 34 -21.60 -0.51 -5.63
CA GLN A 34 -20.42 -0.02 -6.36
C GLN A 34 -19.16 -0.86 -6.09
N ARG A 35 -19.32 -2.01 -5.42
CA ARG A 35 -18.23 -2.88 -4.98
C ARG A 35 -17.20 -3.19 -6.06
N PRO A 36 -17.56 -3.59 -7.31
CA PRO A 36 -16.55 -3.88 -8.33
C PRO A 36 -15.67 -2.66 -8.66
N ILE A 37 -16.24 -1.47 -8.71
CA ILE A 37 -15.49 -0.22 -8.97
C ILE A 37 -14.62 0.15 -7.78
N LEU A 38 -15.19 0.08 -6.55
CA LEU A 38 -14.47 0.36 -5.31
C LEU A 38 -13.27 -0.58 -5.11
N ILE A 39 -13.42 -1.87 -5.44
CA ILE A 39 -12.31 -2.84 -5.39
C ILE A 39 -11.20 -2.46 -6.37
N VAL A 40 -11.55 -2.09 -7.60
CA VAL A 40 -10.55 -1.68 -8.61
C VAL A 40 -9.79 -0.44 -8.15
N ILE A 41 -10.49 0.57 -7.63
CA ILE A 41 -9.86 1.80 -7.10
C ILE A 41 -8.96 1.47 -5.91
N ALA A 42 -9.46 0.69 -4.95
CA ALA A 42 -8.71 0.32 -3.76
C ALA A 42 -7.44 -0.47 -4.12
N LEU A 43 -7.53 -1.42 -5.05
CA LEU A 43 -6.38 -2.19 -5.54
C LEU A 43 -5.41 -1.31 -6.35
N SER A 44 -5.91 -0.45 -7.23
CA SER A 44 -5.07 0.48 -8.01
C SER A 44 -4.25 1.43 -7.16
N ILE A 45 -4.70 1.77 -5.95
CA ILE A 45 -3.93 2.60 -5.01
C ILE A 45 -3.02 1.72 -4.14
N THR A 46 -3.56 0.63 -3.60
CA THR A 46 -2.85 -0.25 -2.65
C THR A 46 -1.66 -0.96 -3.29
N ILE A 47 -1.78 -1.43 -4.53
CA ILE A 47 -0.70 -2.14 -5.23
C ILE A 47 0.55 -1.27 -5.42
N PRO A 48 0.48 -0.06 -6.04
CA PRO A 48 1.65 0.80 -6.18
C PRO A 48 2.18 1.30 -4.84
N LEU A 49 1.32 1.52 -3.83
CA LEU A 49 1.78 1.85 -2.47
C LEU A 49 2.57 0.71 -1.84
N ALA A 50 2.09 -0.53 -1.97
CA ALA A 50 2.78 -1.70 -1.46
C ALA A 50 4.14 -1.88 -2.14
N LEU A 51 4.20 -1.72 -3.47
CA LEU A 51 5.46 -1.76 -4.23
C LEU A 51 6.42 -0.65 -3.80
N LEU A 52 5.93 0.58 -3.63
CA LEU A 52 6.74 1.70 -3.14
C LEU A 52 7.23 1.46 -1.71
N SER A 53 6.38 0.95 -0.82
CA SER A 53 6.74 0.63 0.56
C SER A 53 7.84 -0.42 0.61
N LEU A 54 7.70 -1.50 -0.18
CA LEU A 54 8.72 -2.56 -0.29
C LEU A 54 10.02 -2.03 -0.89
N TRP A 55 9.93 -1.20 -1.93
CA TRP A 55 11.08 -0.59 -2.58
C TRP A 55 11.83 0.35 -1.64
N LEU A 56 11.12 1.07 -0.79
CA LEU A 56 11.70 2.01 0.16
C LEU A 56 12.38 1.29 1.34
N TRP A 57 11.94 0.07 1.65
CA TRP A 57 12.60 -0.86 2.56
C TRP A 57 13.80 -1.59 1.93
N LYS A 58 13.92 -1.62 0.60
CA LYS A 58 15.04 -2.29 -0.07
C LYS A 58 16.35 -1.63 0.38
N PRO A 59 17.27 -2.39 1.02
CA PRO A 59 18.55 -1.83 1.40
C PRO A 59 19.28 -1.42 0.11
N LYS A 60 19.79 -0.17 0.08
CA LYS A 60 20.73 0.22 -0.96
C LYS A 60 21.90 -0.74 -0.80
N ASN A 61 22.02 -1.70 -1.72
CA ASN A 61 23.18 -2.56 -1.78
C ASN A 61 24.35 -1.62 -2.11
N ASN A 62 25.00 -1.11 -1.07
CA ASN A 62 26.29 -0.51 -1.20
C ASN A 62 27.16 -1.70 -1.59
N LYS A 63 27.27 -1.97 -2.90
CA LYS A 63 28.41 -2.71 -3.41
C LYS A 63 29.60 -1.99 -2.82
N ILE A 64 30.21 -2.64 -1.84
CA ILE A 64 31.54 -2.33 -1.41
C ILE A 64 32.36 -2.59 -2.67
N GLU A 65 32.64 -1.51 -3.38
CA GLU A 65 33.69 -1.39 -4.37
C GLU A 65 34.99 -1.62 -3.60
N ASN A 66 35.32 -2.88 -3.36
CA ASN A 66 36.64 -3.27 -2.88
C ASN A 66 37.24 -4.21 -3.91
N GLN A 67 38.22 -3.60 -4.59
CA GLN A 67 39.44 -4.17 -5.17
C GLN A 67 39.34 -4.57 -6.64
#